data_AF-A0A2A2GVB1-F1
#
_entry.id   AF-A0A2A2GVB1-F1
#
_cell.length_a   1.000
_cell.length_b   1.000
_cell.length_c   1.000
_cell.angle_alpha   90.00
_cell.angle_beta   90.00
_cell.angle_gamma   90.00
#
_symmetry.space_group_name_H-M   'P 1'
#
loop_
_entity.id
_entity.type
_entity.pdbx_description
1 polymer ?
#
loop_
_entity_poly.entity_id
_entity_poly.type
_entity_poly.pdbx_seq_one_letter_code
_entity_poly.pdbx_strand_id
1 'polypeptide(L)'
;MKKSYLLGSLVALFVFSGCSTNMARFSMATTSNLPVTNLKKGNIVEGKDCITQVLWWSFGNTQNRVSGAVANAIDRSVKKGDYADALINVDISHSYWNALLFGRDCITAQGQAISVASK
;
A
#
# COMPACT_ATOMS: atom_id res chain seq x y z
N MET A 1 -12.45 42.60 -15.88
CA MET A 1 -12.78 41.74 -14.72
C MET A 1 -13.01 40.25 -15.04
N LYS A 2 -13.19 39.80 -16.30
CA LYS A 2 -13.40 38.37 -16.62
C LYS A 2 -12.13 37.49 -16.69
N LYS A 3 -10.94 38.06 -16.96
CA LYS A 3 -9.67 37.31 -17.07
C LYS A 3 -9.09 36.82 -15.73
N SER A 4 -9.43 37.46 -14.61
CA SER A 4 -8.88 37.10 -13.29
C SER A 4 -9.52 35.82 -12.71
N TYR A 5 -10.81 35.56 -12.98
CA TYR A 5 -11.49 34.34 -12.56
C TYR A 5 -10.99 33.08 -13.29
N LEU A 6 -10.63 33.22 -14.56
CA LEU A 6 -10.02 32.13 -15.34
C LEU A 6 -8.63 31.76 -14.81
N LEU A 7 -7.82 32.75 -14.41
CA LEU A 7 -6.53 32.48 -13.76
C LEU A 7 -6.69 31.83 -12.37
N GLY A 8 -7.65 32.29 -11.56
CA GLY A 8 -7.94 31.71 -10.26
C GLY A 8 -8.42 30.25 -10.32
N SER A 9 -9.24 29.91 -11.31
CA SER A 9 -9.70 28.53 -11.55
C SER A 9 -8.56 27.61 -12.00
N LEU A 10 -7.58 28.13 -12.74
CA LEU A 10 -6.46 27.33 -13.26
C LEU A 10 -5.44 27.03 -12.15
N VAL A 11 -5.18 27.98 -11.25
CA VAL A 11 -4.32 27.77 -10.07
C VAL A 11 -4.96 26.79 -9.08
N ALA A 12 -6.29 26.79 -8.92
CA ALA A 12 -7.00 25.85 -8.06
C ALA A 12 -6.91 24.38 -8.54
N LEU A 13 -6.78 24.14 -9.85
CA LEU A 13 -6.63 22.80 -10.43
C LEU A 13 -5.22 22.20 -10.22
N PHE A 14 -4.20 23.03 -9.98
CA PHE A 14 -2.83 22.55 -9.72
C PHE A 14 -2.56 22.11 -8.28
N VAL A 15 -3.52 22.30 -7.38
CA VAL A 15 -3.32 22.06 -5.94
C VAL A 15 -3.50 20.59 -5.55
N PHE A 16 -4.22 19.83 -6.36
CA PHE A 16 -4.48 18.40 -6.14
C PHE A 16 -3.80 17.60 -7.24
N SER A 17 -2.58 17.14 -6.97
CA SER A 17 -1.91 16.19 -7.84
C SER A 17 -1.91 14.82 -7.18
N GLY A 18 -2.35 13.81 -7.93
CA GLY A 18 -2.41 12.42 -7.50
C GLY A 18 -1.82 11.53 -8.57
N CYS A 19 -0.88 10.67 -8.20
CA CYS A 19 -0.32 9.66 -9.09
C CYS A 19 -0.49 8.29 -8.42
N SER A 20 -0.91 7.29 -9.19
CA SER A 20 -0.89 5.91 -8.75
C SER A 20 -0.28 5.04 -9.84
N THR A 21 0.69 4.21 -9.45
CA THR A 21 1.44 3.35 -10.37
C THR A 21 1.58 1.96 -9.77
N ASN A 22 1.55 0.93 -10.61
CA ASN A 22 1.92 -0.42 -10.20
C ASN A 22 3.43 -0.53 -10.25
N MET A 23 4.05 -0.86 -9.12
CA MET A 23 5.50 -0.90 -8.98
C MET A 23 6.06 -2.27 -9.34
N ALA A 24 5.43 -3.34 -8.84
CA ALA A 24 5.97 -4.68 -8.96
C ALA A 24 4.88 -5.75 -8.79
N ARG A 25 5.14 -6.93 -9.37
CA ARG A 25 4.34 -8.13 -9.18
C ARG A 25 5.24 -9.27 -8.75
N PHE A 26 4.87 -9.95 -7.66
CA PHE A 26 5.59 -11.09 -7.13
C PHE A 26 4.68 -12.31 -7.11
N SER A 27 5.20 -13.47 -7.50
CA SER A 27 4.46 -14.73 -7.39
C SER A 27 4.23 -15.12 -5.93
N MET A 28 5.18 -14.81 -5.05
CA MET A 28 5.11 -15.06 -3.60
C MET A 28 5.91 -14.00 -2.85
N ALA A 29 5.36 -13.46 -1.76
CA ALA A 29 6.05 -12.58 -0.83
C ALA A 29 5.75 -13.00 0.61
N THR A 30 6.80 -13.01 1.43
CA THR A 30 6.74 -13.37 2.85
C THR A 30 7.79 -12.58 3.61
N THR A 31 7.49 -12.24 4.87
CA THR A 31 8.45 -11.63 5.80
C THR A 31 9.20 -12.68 6.62
N SER A 32 8.95 -13.98 6.41
CA SER A 32 9.54 -15.09 7.17
C SER A 32 9.85 -16.28 6.28
N ASN A 33 10.79 -17.13 6.71
CA ASN A 33 11.16 -18.33 5.97
C ASN A 33 10.04 -19.38 6.10
N LEU A 34 9.43 -19.78 4.97
CA LEU A 34 8.29 -20.70 4.97
C LEU A 34 8.56 -21.91 4.09
N PRO A 35 8.33 -23.13 4.60
CA PRO A 35 8.33 -24.32 3.77
C PRO A 35 7.15 -24.27 2.80
N VAL A 36 7.43 -24.29 1.50
CA VAL A 36 6.43 -24.19 0.42
C VAL A 36 5.74 -25.54 0.18
N THR A 37 5.24 -26.17 1.24
CA THR A 37 4.55 -27.47 1.18
C THR A 37 3.18 -27.36 1.85
N ASN A 38 2.14 -27.94 1.21
CA ASN A 38 0.74 -27.91 1.69
C ASN A 38 0.20 -26.50 2.01
N LEU A 39 0.18 -25.63 1.00
CA LEU A 39 -0.37 -24.28 1.12
C LEU A 39 -1.90 -24.31 1.09
N LYS A 40 -2.54 -23.75 2.12
CA LYS A 40 -3.98 -23.46 2.10
C LYS A 40 -4.18 -22.04 1.57
N LYS A 41 -4.97 -21.92 0.50
CA LYS A 41 -5.33 -20.62 -0.10
C LYS A 41 -6.46 -19.99 0.70
N GLY A 42 -6.21 -18.80 1.23
CA GLY A 42 -7.20 -17.96 1.90
C GLY A 42 -7.71 -16.85 0.99
N ASN A 43 -8.23 -15.80 1.63
CA ASN A 43 -8.81 -14.64 0.95
C ASN A 43 -7.74 -13.69 0.39
N ILE A 44 -8.15 -12.85 -0.57
CA ILE A 44 -7.33 -11.71 -1.00
C ILE A 44 -7.31 -10.67 0.10
N VAL A 45 -6.11 -10.24 0.48
CA VAL A 45 -5.88 -9.24 1.51
C VAL A 45 -5.00 -8.12 1.00
N GLU A 46 -5.16 -6.96 1.63
CA GLU A 46 -4.50 -5.73 1.25
C GLU A 46 -3.94 -5.04 2.49
N GLY A 47 -2.66 -4.69 2.42
CA GLY A 47 -1.92 -3.95 3.44
C GLY A 47 -1.31 -2.69 2.87
N LYS A 48 -1.29 -1.62 3.66
CA LYS A 48 -0.75 -0.32 3.25
C LYS A 48 0.31 0.13 4.22
N ASP A 49 1.36 0.74 3.70
CA ASP A 49 2.35 1.48 4.47
C ASP A 49 2.44 2.92 3.92
N CYS A 50 1.97 3.88 4.71
CA CYS A 50 1.78 5.26 4.30
C CYS A 50 2.64 6.23 5.10
N ILE A 51 3.29 7.14 4.39
CA ILE A 51 3.84 8.37 4.95
C ILE A 51 2.80 9.46 4.78
N THR A 52 2.45 10.10 5.89
CA THR A 52 1.60 11.30 5.89
C THR A 52 2.50 12.52 5.97
N GLN A 53 2.39 13.41 5.00
CA GLN A 53 3.08 14.69 4.98
C GLN A 53 2.14 15.78 5.49
N VAL A 54 2.58 16.54 6.48
CA VAL A 54 1.86 17.70 7.01
C VAL A 54 2.85 18.85 7.04
N LEU A 55 2.60 19.88 6.24
CA LEU A 55 3.51 21.01 6.03
C LEU A 55 4.90 20.49 5.58
N TRP A 56 5.92 20.67 6.44
CA TRP A 56 7.30 20.25 6.21
C TRP A 56 7.65 18.92 6.90
N TRP A 57 6.71 18.33 7.63
CA TRP A 57 6.95 17.14 8.45
C TRP A 57 6.36 15.90 7.79
N SER A 58 7.13 14.81 7.79
CA SER A 58 6.70 13.50 7.29
C SER A 58 6.57 12.54 8.46
N PHE A 59 5.40 11.91 8.58
CA PHE A 59 5.07 10.94 9.63
C PHE A 59 4.79 9.59 9.01
N GLY A 60 5.48 8.55 9.49
CA GLY A 60 5.28 7.17 9.05
C GLY A 60 6.60 6.46 8.82
N ASN A 61 6.52 5.26 8.27
CA ASN A 61 7.69 4.45 7.97
C ASN A 61 8.34 4.93 6.67
N THR A 62 9.61 5.36 6.74
CA THR A 62 10.39 5.83 5.58
C THR A 62 11.26 4.74 4.97
N GLN A 63 11.40 3.59 5.64
CA GLN A 63 12.29 2.50 5.21
C GLN A 63 11.52 1.19 5.04
N ASN A 64 11.92 0.33 4.09
CA ASN A 64 11.33 -1.00 3.91
C ASN A 64 9.79 -1.03 3.77
N ARG A 65 9.22 0.02 3.17
CA ARG A 65 7.77 0.24 3.07
C ARG A 65 7.01 -0.86 2.31
N VAL A 66 7.68 -1.53 1.36
CA VAL A 66 7.11 -2.71 0.68
C VAL A 66 6.95 -3.87 1.66
N SER A 67 7.98 -4.13 2.48
CA SER A 67 7.94 -5.16 3.54
C SER A 67 6.88 -4.81 4.59
N GLY A 68 6.80 -3.54 5.00
CA GLY A 68 5.76 -3.04 5.90
C GLY A 68 4.34 -3.24 5.34
N ALA A 69 4.14 -2.96 4.05
CA ALA A 69 2.85 -3.18 3.39
C ALA A 69 2.47 -4.67 3.34
N VAL A 70 3.42 -5.57 3.05
CA VAL A 70 3.22 -7.03 3.08
C VAL A 70 2.91 -7.52 4.49
N ALA A 71 3.67 -7.08 5.50
CA ALA A 71 3.42 -7.41 6.90
C ALA A 71 2.03 -6.95 7.35
N ASN A 72 1.62 -5.72 6.99
CA ASN A 72 0.28 -5.20 7.28
C ASN A 72 -0.83 -5.98 6.58
N ALA A 73 -0.57 -6.52 5.38
CA ALA A 73 -1.53 -7.36 4.67
C ALA A 73 -1.72 -8.71 5.37
N ILE A 74 -0.61 -9.32 5.83
CA ILE A 74 -0.62 -10.54 6.63
C ILE A 74 -1.33 -10.31 7.97
N ASP A 75 -0.99 -9.27 8.72
CA ASP A 75 -1.65 -8.94 10.00
C ASP A 75 -3.16 -8.72 9.83
N ARG A 76 -3.59 -8.09 8.72
CA ARG A 76 -5.02 -7.93 8.39
C ARG A 76 -5.71 -9.26 8.09
N SER A 77 -5.02 -10.22 7.48
CA SER A 77 -5.58 -11.56 7.27
C SER A 77 -5.79 -12.29 8.60
N VAL A 78 -4.80 -12.24 9.49
CA VAL A 78 -4.85 -12.82 10.84
C VAL A 78 -6.00 -12.21 11.66
N LYS A 79 -6.16 -10.89 11.62
CA LYS A 79 -7.27 -10.19 12.28
C LYS A 79 -8.65 -10.56 11.76
N LYS A 80 -8.76 -11.02 10.51
CA LYS A 80 -10.02 -11.50 9.92
C LYS A 80 -10.32 -12.97 10.26
N GLY A 81 -9.45 -13.64 11.01
CA GLY A 81 -9.58 -15.05 11.37
C GLY A 81 -8.97 -16.01 10.35
N ASP A 82 -8.29 -15.51 9.32
CA ASP A 82 -7.50 -16.32 8.39
C ASP A 82 -6.07 -16.47 8.95
N TYR A 83 -5.57 -17.69 9.06
CA TYR A 83 -4.14 -17.89 9.30
C TYR A 83 -3.40 -17.62 7.99
N ALA A 84 -2.53 -16.61 7.95
CA ALA A 84 -1.66 -16.41 6.80
C ALA A 84 -0.23 -16.20 7.25
N ASP A 85 0.67 -16.93 6.62
CA ASP A 85 2.10 -16.83 6.82
C ASP A 85 2.76 -16.09 5.64
N ALA A 86 2.14 -16.17 4.45
CA ALA A 86 2.62 -15.54 3.23
C ALA A 86 1.49 -15.03 2.35
N LEU A 87 1.88 -14.29 1.31
CA LEU A 87 1.02 -13.86 0.23
C LEU A 87 1.51 -14.44 -1.09
N ILE A 88 0.59 -14.88 -1.94
CA ILE A 88 0.85 -15.24 -3.35
C ILE A 88 0.14 -14.28 -4.30
N ASN A 89 0.62 -14.20 -5.54
CA ASN A 89 0.12 -13.26 -6.56
C ASN A 89 0.06 -11.82 -6.01
N VAL A 90 1.19 -11.37 -5.46
CA VAL A 90 1.30 -10.10 -4.78
C VAL A 90 1.49 -8.99 -5.80
N ASP A 91 0.63 -8.00 -5.77
CA ASP A 91 0.70 -6.76 -6.52
C ASP A 91 1.09 -5.63 -5.57
N ILE A 92 2.19 -4.93 -5.89
CA ILE A 92 2.65 -3.76 -5.16
C ILE A 92 2.34 -2.53 -5.99
N SER A 93 1.51 -1.65 -5.44
CA SER A 93 1.19 -0.36 -6.02
C SER A 93 1.65 0.79 -5.15
N HIS A 94 2.04 1.88 -5.80
CA HIS A 94 2.33 3.16 -5.19
C HIS A 94 1.15 4.09 -5.44
N SER A 95 0.79 4.86 -4.43
CA SER A 95 -0.16 5.95 -4.58
C SER A 95 0.36 7.15 -3.81
N TYR A 96 0.45 8.28 -4.50
CA TYR A 96 0.85 9.54 -3.92
C TYR A 96 -0.23 10.57 -4.23
N TRP A 97 -0.64 11.32 -3.23
CA TRP A 97 -1.42 12.53 -3.44
C TRP A 97 -0.93 13.64 -2.53
N ASN A 98 -1.10 14.87 -2.99
CA ASN A 98 -0.87 16.05 -2.20
C ASN A 98 -1.99 17.07 -2.41
N ALA A 99 -2.23 17.86 -1.38
CA ALA A 99 -3.18 18.95 -1.31
C ALA A 99 -2.56 20.05 -0.45
N LEU A 100 -1.84 20.98 -1.10
CA LEU A 100 -1.23 22.20 -0.55
C LEU A 100 -0.36 22.02 0.73
N LEU A 101 -0.96 21.70 1.88
CA LEU A 101 -0.31 21.51 3.18
C LEU A 101 -0.37 20.06 3.69
N PHE A 102 -1.07 19.18 3.00
CA PHE A 102 -1.23 17.78 3.38
C PHE A 102 -0.90 16.89 2.20
N GLY A 103 -0.19 15.80 2.45
CA GLY A 103 0.08 14.79 1.43
C GLY A 103 0.07 13.41 2.04
N ARG A 104 -0.12 12.41 1.18
CA ARG A 104 -0.02 11.02 1.56
C ARG A 104 0.67 10.26 0.45
N ASP A 105 1.73 9.58 0.84
CA ASP A 105 2.45 8.62 0.02
C ASP A 105 2.15 7.25 0.61
N CYS A 106 1.61 6.31 -0.15
CA CYS A 106 1.28 4.96 0.30
C CYS A 106 1.86 3.92 -0.65
N ILE A 107 2.50 2.90 -0.08
CA ILE A 107 2.74 1.63 -0.76
C ILE A 107 1.64 0.66 -0.32
N THR A 108 0.99 0.03 -1.28
CA THR A 108 -0.05 -0.96 -1.05
C THR A 108 0.43 -2.30 -1.56
N ALA A 109 0.34 -3.33 -0.73
CA ALA A 109 0.57 -4.71 -1.10
C ALA A 109 -0.78 -5.44 -1.08
N GLN A 110 -1.19 -5.95 -2.23
CA GLN A 110 -2.38 -6.78 -2.35
C GLN A 110 -1.95 -8.18 -2.77
N GLY A 111 -2.46 -9.22 -2.13
CA GLY A 111 -2.14 -10.59 -2.50
C GLY A 111 -3.10 -11.57 -1.85
N GLN A 112 -3.08 -12.82 -2.32
CA GLN A 112 -3.85 -13.89 -1.72
C GLN A 112 -3.10 -14.44 -0.51
N ALA A 113 -3.74 -14.37 0.67
CA ALA A 113 -3.22 -14.96 1.88
C ALA A 113 -3.08 -16.47 1.74
N ILE A 114 -1.95 -17.02 2.18
CA ILE A 114 -1.73 -18.46 2.27
C ILE A 114 -1.23 -18.82 3.65
N SER A 115 -1.76 -19.92 4.17
CA SER A 115 -1.29 -20.54 5.41
C SER A 115 -0.46 -21.78 5.07
N VAL A 116 0.57 -22.03 5.86
CA VAL A 116 1.19 -23.35 5.88
C VAL A 116 0.27 -24.26 6.70
N ALA A 117 -0.15 -25.40 6.13
CA ALA A 117 -0.79 -26.42 6.95
C ALA A 117 0.27 -27.03 7.87
N SER A 118 0.32 -26.59 9.14
CA SER A 118 1.08 -27.29 10.17
C SER A 118 0.57 -28.74 10.22
N LYS A 119 1.50 -29.68 10.08
CA LYS A 119 1.22 -31.11 10.04
C LYS A 119 0.74 -31.61 11.41
#